data_AF-A0A6G0M7D8-F1
#
_entry.id   AF-A0A6G0M7D8-F1
#
_cell.length_a   1.000
_cell.length_b   1.000
_cell.length_c   1.000
_cell.angle_alpha   90.00
_cell.angle_beta   90.00
_cell.angle_gamma   90.00
#
_symmetry.space_group_name_H-M   'P 1'
#
loop_
_entity.id
_entity.type
_entity.pdbx_description
1 polymer ?
#
loop_
_entity_poly.entity_id
_entity_poly.type
_entity_poly.pdbx_seq_one_letter_code
_entity_poly.pdbx_strand_id
1 'polypeptide(L)'
;MHVQIRQNVVQRFLQTHPEAQSSAAAILLHGGVELDRYDTDIQYNFHQESFFQYLFGVREPGCAGLLDLATRRAVLFVPRLSDEWELWCGDRKPLAYFKAHYKVDEVYYVDELAAVLADKLKAKKLFVLHGRNSDSGLETTTTSTFEGIDQYEVDRQALHPVLAESRVIKTEKEMELLRFVNKLSSRAHVNVMKSIRPGKMEFHAESDFLHYVYSNGGARFHAYTCICGSGHNASA
;
A
#
# COMPACT_ATOMS: atom_id res chain seq x y z
N MET A 1 13.96 -0.58 -1.87
CA MET A 1 13.00 -1.26 -2.76
C MET A 1 12.09 -0.21 -3.40
N HIS A 2 11.25 0.48 -2.63
CA HIS A 2 10.28 1.47 -3.13
C HIS A 2 10.85 2.61 -4.00
N VAL A 3 12.03 3.16 -3.69
CA VAL A 3 12.69 4.18 -4.54
C VAL A 3 12.88 3.68 -5.98
N GLN A 4 13.39 2.45 -6.14
CA GLN A 4 13.61 1.83 -7.44
C GLN A 4 12.27 1.55 -8.15
N ILE A 5 11.27 1.08 -7.39
CA ILE A 5 9.92 0.86 -7.92
C ILE A 5 9.34 2.17 -8.50
N ARG A 6 9.39 3.28 -7.76
CA ARG A 6 8.91 4.58 -8.25
C ARG A 6 9.64 5.03 -9.50
N GLN A 7 10.97 4.88 -9.55
CA GLN A 7 11.76 5.22 -10.73
C GLN A 7 11.34 4.40 -11.95
N ASN A 8 11.17 3.08 -11.79
CA ASN A 8 10.74 2.19 -12.86
C ASN A 8 9.32 2.54 -13.35
N VAL A 9 8.40 2.81 -12.42
CA VAL A 9 7.02 3.20 -12.73
C VAL A 9 6.98 4.53 -13.48
N VAL A 10 7.68 5.56 -12.99
CA VAL A 10 7.73 6.88 -13.67
C VAL A 10 8.35 6.73 -15.05
N GLN A 11 9.44 5.97 -15.19
CA GLN A 11 10.05 5.72 -16.48
C GLN A 11 9.08 5.03 -17.44
N ARG A 12 8.40 3.96 -17.00
CA ARG A 12 7.44 3.23 -17.82
C ARG A 12 6.24 4.08 -18.19
N PHE A 13 5.75 4.88 -17.24
CA PHE A 13 4.64 5.81 -17.45
C PHE A 13 4.99 6.85 -18.52
N LEU A 14 6.17 7.46 -18.45
CA LEU A 14 6.63 8.43 -19.44
C LEU A 14 6.94 7.80 -20.81
N GLN A 15 7.27 6.51 -20.87
CA GLN A 15 7.44 5.78 -22.14
C GLN A 15 6.09 5.54 -22.84
N THR A 16 5.03 5.28 -22.08
CA THR A 16 3.69 5.04 -22.62
C THR A 16 2.87 6.32 -22.83
N HIS A 17 3.17 7.36 -22.05
CA HIS A 17 2.49 8.66 -22.05
C HIS A 17 3.53 9.80 -22.12
N PRO A 18 4.25 9.94 -23.25
CA PRO A 18 5.32 10.94 -23.38
C PRO A 18 4.84 12.39 -23.24
N GLU A 19 3.56 12.66 -23.51
CA GLU A 19 2.93 13.97 -23.30
C GLU A 19 2.93 14.41 -21.82
N ALA A 20 3.07 13.46 -20.89
CA ALA A 20 3.15 13.72 -19.46
C ALA A 20 4.51 14.29 -19.01
N GLN A 21 5.54 14.26 -19.88
CA GLN A 21 6.88 14.74 -19.54
C GLN A 21 7.00 16.27 -19.58
N SER A 22 6.27 16.91 -20.50
CA SER A 22 6.32 18.37 -20.75
C SER A 22 5.15 19.12 -20.13
N SER A 23 4.10 18.42 -19.72
CA SER A 23 3.02 18.96 -18.92
C SER A 23 3.45 18.96 -17.45
N ALA A 24 3.09 19.99 -16.69
CA ALA A 24 3.25 20.01 -15.23
C ALA A 24 2.30 18.97 -14.63
N ALA A 25 2.63 17.69 -14.82
CA ALA A 25 1.77 16.56 -14.54
C ALA A 25 2.32 15.74 -13.38
N ALA A 26 1.41 15.19 -12.59
CA ALA A 26 1.77 14.38 -11.44
C ALA A 26 0.87 13.15 -11.33
N ILE A 27 1.44 12.06 -10.82
CA ILE A 27 0.69 10.91 -10.36
C ILE A 27 0.30 11.17 -8.90
N LEU A 28 -0.97 10.99 -8.54
CA LEU A 28 -1.47 11.18 -7.18
C LEU A 28 -2.25 9.95 -6.69
N LEU A 29 -1.84 9.38 -5.56
CA LEU A 29 -2.51 8.25 -4.90
C LEU A 29 -2.85 8.61 -3.44
N HIS A 30 -4.04 8.23 -3.00
CA HIS A 30 -4.37 8.17 -1.58
C HIS A 30 -4.11 6.76 -1.05
N GLY A 31 -3.53 6.69 0.15
CA GLY A 31 -3.43 5.46 0.91
C GLY A 31 -4.78 5.06 1.52
N GLY A 32 -4.79 3.90 2.15
CA GLY A 32 -5.90 3.42 2.95
C GLY A 32 -6.09 4.26 4.21
N VAL A 33 -7.32 4.23 4.72
CA VAL A 33 -7.73 4.83 5.98
C VAL A 33 -8.06 3.75 7.00
N GLU A 34 -8.08 4.10 8.28
CA GLU A 34 -8.61 3.21 9.31
C GLU A 34 -10.12 3.04 9.12
N LEU A 35 -10.60 1.83 9.42
CA LEU A 35 -12.00 1.47 9.31
C LEU A 35 -12.48 0.91 10.63
N ASP A 36 -13.62 1.42 11.07
CA ASP A 36 -14.30 0.97 12.27
C ASP A 36 -15.13 -0.29 11.99
N ARG A 37 -15.37 -1.06 13.05
CA ARG A 37 -16.29 -2.19 13.02
C ARG A 37 -17.72 -1.67 13.10
N TYR A 38 -18.37 -1.60 11.95
CA TYR A 38 -19.76 -1.14 11.82
C TYR A 38 -19.91 0.27 12.42
N ASP A 39 -20.77 0.43 13.42
CA ASP A 39 -21.09 1.67 14.13
C ASP A 39 -20.42 1.77 15.52
N THR A 40 -19.33 1.01 15.74
CA THR A 40 -18.54 1.03 16.99
C THR A 40 -17.25 1.84 16.86
N ASP A 41 -16.59 2.11 17.98
CA ASP A 41 -15.26 2.76 18.06
C ASP A 41 -14.09 1.74 17.98
N ILE A 42 -14.37 0.48 17.64
CA ILE A 42 -13.36 -0.57 17.54
C ILE A 42 -12.87 -0.67 16.10
N GLN A 43 -11.60 -0.36 15.87
CA GLN A 43 -10.98 -0.43 14.55
C GLN A 43 -10.56 -1.85 14.14
N TYR A 44 -10.61 -2.13 12.84
CA TYR A 44 -9.84 -3.24 12.25
C TYR A 44 -8.35 -2.92 12.26
N ASN A 45 -7.50 -3.95 12.31
CA ASN A 45 -6.07 -3.73 12.13
C ASN A 45 -5.82 -3.12 10.74
N PHE A 46 -5.24 -1.92 10.71
CA PHE A 46 -4.96 -1.23 9.46
C PHE A 46 -4.02 -2.03 8.56
N HIS A 47 -4.42 -2.20 7.30
CA HIS A 47 -3.60 -2.74 6.23
C HIS A 47 -3.65 -1.80 5.04
N GLN A 48 -2.48 -1.45 4.52
CA GLN A 48 -2.36 -0.45 3.46
C GLN A 48 -2.97 -0.91 2.13
N GLU A 49 -3.43 0.05 1.33
CA GLU A 49 -3.81 -0.16 -0.07
C GLU A 49 -2.58 -0.61 -0.89
N SER A 50 -2.74 -1.62 -1.73
CA SER A 50 -1.61 -2.32 -2.34
C SER A 50 -0.80 -1.49 -3.35
N PHE A 51 -1.44 -0.64 -4.16
CA PHE A 51 -0.72 0.23 -5.10
C PHE A 51 0.05 1.34 -4.37
N PHE A 52 -0.54 1.91 -3.32
CA PHE A 52 0.12 2.87 -2.44
C PHE A 52 1.31 2.25 -1.72
N GLN A 53 1.12 1.06 -1.11
CA GLN A 53 2.19 0.30 -0.47
C GLN A 53 3.31 -0.05 -1.45
N TYR A 54 2.97 -0.39 -2.69
CA TYR A 54 3.94 -0.72 -3.74
C TYR A 54 4.87 0.47 -4.04
N LEU A 55 4.32 1.67 -4.19
CA LEU A 55 5.10 2.88 -4.53
C LEU A 55 5.83 3.50 -3.33
N PHE A 56 5.20 3.54 -2.15
CA PHE A 56 5.71 4.31 -1.01
C PHE A 56 6.17 3.45 0.16
N GLY A 57 5.63 2.25 0.33
CA GLY A 57 5.94 1.38 1.48
C GLY A 57 5.39 1.88 2.82
N VAL A 58 4.50 2.86 2.78
CA VAL A 58 3.97 3.60 3.93
C VAL A 58 2.98 2.78 4.73
N ARG A 59 3.21 2.69 6.03
CA ARG A 59 2.43 1.84 6.95
C ARG A 59 1.38 2.60 7.74
N GLU A 60 1.46 3.93 7.76
CA GLU A 60 0.50 4.79 8.42
C GLU A 60 -0.77 4.99 7.57
N PRO A 61 -1.95 5.10 8.20
CA PRO A 61 -3.21 5.38 7.50
C PRO A 61 -3.32 6.86 7.12
N GLY A 62 -4.24 7.15 6.20
CA GLY A 62 -4.64 8.52 5.87
C GLY A 62 -3.56 9.33 5.13
N CYS A 63 -2.52 8.69 4.62
CA CYS A 63 -1.50 9.36 3.82
C CYS A 63 -1.94 9.55 2.36
N ALA A 64 -1.33 10.52 1.68
CA ALA A 64 -1.36 10.62 0.22
C ALA A 64 0.07 10.71 -0.32
N GLY A 65 0.26 10.38 -1.58
CA GLY A 65 1.57 10.23 -2.19
C GLY A 65 1.54 10.70 -3.62
N LEU A 66 2.57 11.46 -3.99
CA LEU A 66 2.66 12.09 -5.29
C LEU A 66 4.01 11.79 -5.95
N LEU A 67 3.97 11.58 -7.27
CA LEU A 67 5.14 11.53 -8.13
C LEU A 67 5.05 12.63 -9.17
N ASP A 68 5.96 13.60 -9.09
CA ASP A 68 6.10 14.64 -10.10
C ASP A 68 6.76 14.02 -11.34
N LEU A 69 6.07 14.04 -12.48
CA LEU A 69 6.55 13.40 -13.71
C LEU A 69 7.63 14.20 -14.42
N ALA A 70 7.70 15.52 -14.19
CA ALA A 70 8.72 16.39 -14.76
C ALA A 70 10.04 16.29 -13.98
N THR A 71 9.97 16.39 -12.65
CA THR A 71 11.17 16.37 -11.78
C THR A 71 11.55 14.98 -11.28
N ARG A 72 10.65 14.00 -11.43
CA ARG A 72 10.76 12.62 -10.90
C ARG A 72 10.86 12.55 -9.38
N ARG A 73 10.48 13.63 -8.68
CA ARG A 73 10.47 13.68 -7.22
C ARG A 73 9.24 12.97 -6.66
N ALA A 74 9.45 12.30 -5.53
CA ALA A 74 8.39 11.69 -4.73
C ALA A 74 8.08 12.58 -3.52
N VAL A 75 6.80 12.93 -3.36
CA VAL A 75 6.29 13.72 -2.25
C VAL A 75 5.33 12.86 -1.44
N LEU A 76 5.45 12.87 -0.12
CA LEU A 76 4.55 12.18 0.79
C LEU A 76 3.75 13.20 1.61
N PHE A 77 2.46 12.96 1.76
CA PHE A 77 1.57 13.72 2.61
C PHE A 77 1.14 12.83 3.78
N VAL A 78 1.38 13.29 5.01
CA VAL A 78 1.02 12.57 6.24
C VAL A 78 -0.07 13.31 7.01
N PRO A 79 -0.96 12.63 7.76
CA PRO A 79 -1.93 13.30 8.60
C PRO A 79 -1.26 14.21 9.64
N ARG A 80 -1.86 15.37 9.91
CA ARG A 80 -1.48 16.21 11.05
C ARG A 80 -2.19 15.70 12.30
N LEU A 81 -1.44 15.08 13.20
CA LEU A 81 -1.98 14.44 14.38
C LEU A 81 -2.12 15.43 15.55
N SER A 82 -3.26 15.36 16.25
CA SER A 82 -3.56 16.20 17.41
C SER A 82 -2.69 15.85 18.62
N ASP A 83 -2.61 16.74 19.60
CA ASP A 83 -1.90 16.46 20.86
C ASP A 83 -2.58 15.34 21.66
N GLU A 84 -3.91 15.22 21.57
CA GLU A 84 -4.66 14.11 22.20
C GLU A 84 -4.29 12.76 21.60
N TRP A 85 -4.06 12.69 20.28
CA TRP A 85 -3.64 11.46 19.61
C TRP A 85 -2.31 10.93 20.17
N GLU A 86 -1.38 11.83 20.50
CA GLU A 86 -0.07 11.50 21.06
C GLU A 86 -0.17 10.75 22.39
N LEU A 87 -1.16 11.10 23.22
CA LEU A 87 -1.40 10.48 24.52
C LEU A 87 -1.76 9.00 24.40
N TRP A 88 -2.51 8.63 23.36
CA TRP A 88 -3.07 7.28 23.19
C TRP A 88 -2.25 6.40 22.23
N CYS A 89 -1.76 6.98 21.15
CA CYS A 89 -1.14 6.24 20.04
C CYS A 89 0.40 6.35 20.04
N GLY A 90 0.96 7.21 20.88
CA GLY A 90 2.40 7.39 21.06
C GLY A 90 2.99 8.57 20.30
N ASP A 91 4.31 8.60 20.24
CA ASP A 91 5.10 9.75 19.79
C ASP A 91 4.77 10.24 18.36
N ARG A 92 4.46 11.53 18.22
CA ARG A 92 4.23 12.18 16.93
C ARG A 92 5.55 12.39 16.20
N LYS A 93 5.78 11.57 15.18
CA LYS A 93 7.00 11.66 14.38
C LYS A 93 7.04 12.95 13.55
N PRO A 94 8.17 13.68 13.55
CA PRO A 94 8.30 14.90 12.74
C PRO A 94 8.37 14.55 11.24
N LEU A 95 8.02 15.50 10.36
CA LEU A 95 8.08 15.29 8.89
C LEU A 95 9.46 14.78 8.40
N ALA A 96 10.54 15.23 9.04
CA ALA A 96 11.90 14.77 8.74
C ALA A 96 12.11 13.27 8.96
N TYR A 97 11.41 12.67 9.95
CA TYR A 97 11.41 11.23 10.18
C TYR A 97 10.81 10.51 8.97
N PHE A 98 9.61 10.88 8.54
CA PHE A 98 8.93 10.24 7.41
C PHE A 98 9.74 10.37 6.11
N LYS A 99 10.37 11.53 5.89
CA LYS A 99 11.27 11.76 4.75
C LYS A 99 12.42 10.75 4.74
N ALA A 100 13.11 10.63 5.88
CA ALA A 100 14.25 9.75 6.04
C ALA A 100 13.86 8.27 6.02
N HIS A 101 12.71 7.92 6.58
CA HIS A 101 12.21 6.55 6.72
C HIS A 101 11.75 5.99 5.37
N TYR A 102 10.88 6.73 4.65
CA TYR A 102 10.30 6.31 3.37
C TYR A 102 11.15 6.68 2.15
N LYS A 103 12.28 7.36 2.38
CA LYS A 103 13.23 7.77 1.33
C LYS A 103 12.51 8.52 0.20
N VAL A 104 11.66 9.47 0.59
CA VAL A 104 10.97 10.40 -0.32
C VAL A 104 11.71 11.74 -0.35
N ASP A 105 11.47 12.54 -1.38
CA ASP A 105 12.20 13.79 -1.58
C ASP A 105 11.65 14.91 -0.69
N GLU A 106 10.33 14.95 -0.51
CA GLU A 106 9.62 15.97 0.28
C GLU A 106 8.48 15.33 1.08
N VAL A 107 8.16 15.92 2.23
CA VAL A 107 7.03 15.50 3.07
C VAL A 107 6.27 16.73 3.56
N TYR A 108 4.96 16.68 3.47
CA TYR A 108 4.03 17.72 3.91
C TYR A 108 2.87 17.10 4.68
N TYR A 109 1.99 17.94 5.23
CA TYR A 109 0.75 17.45 5.82
C TYR A 109 -0.34 17.29 4.76
N VAL A 110 -1.30 16.38 4.98
CA VAL A 110 -2.42 16.15 4.05
C VAL A 110 -3.30 17.40 3.89
N ASP A 111 -3.46 18.19 4.95
CA ASP A 111 -4.17 19.47 4.90
C ASP A 111 -3.47 20.54 4.03
N GLU A 112 -2.20 20.34 3.68
CA GLU A 112 -1.42 21.21 2.79
C GLU A 112 -1.43 20.72 1.33
N LEU A 113 -2.07 19.60 1.01
CA LEU A 113 -1.99 18.93 -0.29
C LEU A 113 -2.36 19.86 -1.46
N ALA A 114 -3.50 20.55 -1.36
CA ALA A 114 -3.97 21.44 -2.42
C ALA A 114 -3.01 22.63 -2.65
N ALA A 115 -2.51 23.23 -1.57
CA ALA A 115 -1.56 24.33 -1.63
C ALA A 115 -0.21 23.89 -2.23
N VAL A 116 0.27 22.71 -1.86
CA VAL A 116 1.53 22.15 -2.42
C VAL A 116 1.39 21.88 -3.92
N LEU A 117 0.26 21.30 -4.36
CA LEU A 117 -0.01 21.08 -5.78
C LEU A 117 -0.05 22.39 -6.59
N ALA A 118 -0.73 23.42 -6.06
CA ALA A 118 -0.88 24.71 -6.73
C ALA A 118 0.41 25.54 -6.72
N ASP A 119 1.02 25.75 -5.56
CA ASP A 119 2.07 26.75 -5.38
C ASP A 119 3.46 26.22 -5.69
N LYS A 120 3.74 24.97 -5.28
CA LYS A 120 5.07 24.37 -5.40
C LYS A 120 5.24 23.61 -6.70
N LEU A 121 4.31 22.72 -6.99
CA LEU A 121 4.39 21.87 -8.18
C LEU A 121 3.82 22.55 -9.42
N LYS A 122 2.92 23.53 -9.24
CA LYS A 122 2.18 24.17 -10.32
C LYS A 122 1.54 23.15 -11.25
N ALA A 123 1.04 22.07 -10.65
CA ALA A 123 0.47 20.95 -11.38
C ALA A 123 -0.76 21.42 -12.17
N LYS A 124 -0.90 20.92 -13.40
CA LYS A 124 -2.05 21.17 -14.26
C LYS A 124 -2.85 19.91 -14.53
N LYS A 125 -2.17 18.77 -14.59
CA LYS A 125 -2.76 17.47 -14.87
C LYS A 125 -2.42 16.47 -13.78
N LEU A 126 -3.42 15.74 -13.30
CA LEU A 126 -3.28 14.71 -12.28
C LEU A 126 -3.68 13.35 -12.87
N PHE A 127 -2.79 12.38 -12.77
CA PHE A 127 -3.08 10.99 -13.07
C PHE A 127 -3.42 10.28 -11.76
N VAL A 128 -4.67 9.82 -11.63
CA VAL A 128 -5.16 9.17 -10.41
C VAL A 128 -5.44 7.70 -10.68
N LEU A 129 -5.34 6.88 -9.63
CA LEU A 129 -5.56 5.45 -9.75
C LEU A 129 -7.06 5.18 -9.85
N HIS A 130 -7.50 4.61 -10.97
CA HIS A 130 -8.85 4.13 -11.15
C HIS A 130 -8.86 2.97 -12.15
N GLY A 131 -9.52 1.87 -11.78
CA GLY A 131 -9.63 0.70 -12.62
C GLY A 131 -10.22 -0.50 -11.88
N ARG A 132 -10.53 -1.52 -12.67
CA ARG A 132 -11.22 -2.73 -12.25
C ARG A 132 -10.26 -3.88 -12.01
N ASN A 133 -10.35 -4.51 -10.85
CA ASN A 133 -9.64 -5.75 -10.57
C ASN A 133 -10.35 -6.93 -11.27
N SER A 134 -9.61 -7.74 -12.01
CA SER A 134 -10.17 -8.83 -12.83
C SER A 134 -10.72 -10.01 -12.02
N ASP A 135 -10.21 -10.23 -10.80
CA ASP A 135 -10.60 -11.39 -9.97
C ASP A 135 -11.86 -11.08 -9.14
N SER A 136 -11.87 -9.92 -8.47
CA SER A 136 -13.01 -9.47 -7.65
C SER A 136 -14.11 -8.78 -8.45
N GLY A 137 -13.79 -8.29 -9.65
CA GLY A 137 -14.69 -7.46 -10.45
C GLY A 137 -14.97 -6.07 -9.87
N LEU A 138 -14.32 -5.69 -8.77
CA LEU A 138 -14.51 -4.40 -8.10
C LEU A 138 -13.67 -3.29 -8.75
N GLU A 139 -14.23 -2.09 -8.74
CA GLU A 139 -13.52 -0.86 -9.10
C GLU A 139 -12.68 -0.34 -7.92
N THR A 140 -11.64 0.43 -8.23
CA THR A 140 -10.77 1.03 -7.22
C THR A 140 -11.54 1.99 -6.31
N THR A 141 -11.52 1.73 -5.00
CA THR A 141 -12.20 2.52 -3.97
C THR A 141 -11.35 3.68 -3.42
N THR A 142 -10.03 3.67 -3.67
CA THR A 142 -9.07 4.68 -3.21
C THR A 142 -8.70 5.68 -4.30
N THR A 143 -9.57 5.86 -5.30
CA THR A 143 -9.37 6.86 -6.36
C THR A 143 -9.20 8.23 -5.71
N SER A 144 -8.07 8.90 -5.95
CA SER A 144 -7.73 10.16 -5.30
C SER A 144 -8.78 11.25 -5.55
N THR A 145 -9.24 11.88 -4.48
CA THR A 145 -10.15 13.03 -4.50
C THR A 145 -9.84 13.94 -3.32
N PHE A 146 -10.00 15.25 -3.48
CA PHE A 146 -9.83 16.25 -2.42
C PHE A 146 -10.55 17.55 -2.81
N GLU A 147 -10.81 18.42 -1.84
CA GLU A 147 -11.43 19.72 -2.10
C GLU A 147 -10.56 20.57 -3.03
N GLY A 148 -11.12 21.05 -4.14
CA GLY A 148 -10.40 21.83 -5.15
C GLY A 148 -9.72 20.99 -6.23
N ILE A 149 -9.90 19.66 -6.27
CA ILE A 149 -9.37 18.82 -7.35
C ILE A 149 -9.89 19.21 -8.74
N ASP A 150 -11.07 19.83 -8.82
CA ASP A 150 -11.73 20.23 -10.07
C ASP A 150 -10.97 21.33 -10.84
N GLN A 151 -9.99 22.00 -10.22
CA GLN A 151 -9.13 22.96 -10.90
C GLN A 151 -8.03 22.31 -11.76
N TYR A 152 -7.88 20.99 -11.69
CA TYR A 152 -6.88 20.22 -12.44
C TYR A 152 -7.55 19.38 -13.54
N GLU A 153 -6.83 19.12 -14.62
CA GLU A 153 -7.20 18.08 -15.57
C GLU A 153 -6.95 16.72 -14.91
N VAL A 154 -8.00 15.94 -14.62
CA VAL A 154 -7.87 14.65 -13.94
C VAL A 154 -8.03 13.50 -14.94
N ASP A 155 -6.97 12.71 -15.10
CA ASP A 155 -6.97 11.48 -15.88
C ASP A 155 -7.13 10.26 -14.95
N ARG A 156 -8.13 9.44 -15.24
CA ARG A 156 -8.49 8.23 -14.49
C ARG A 156 -8.20 6.93 -15.26
N GLN A 157 -7.59 7.00 -16.45
CA GLN A 157 -7.47 5.86 -17.35
C GLN A 157 -6.02 5.39 -17.49
N ALA A 158 -5.07 6.32 -17.56
CA ALA A 158 -3.68 6.02 -17.91
C ALA A 158 -2.93 5.25 -16.81
N LEU A 159 -3.20 5.57 -15.52
CA LEU A 159 -2.35 5.11 -14.42
C LEU A 159 -2.52 3.63 -14.08
N HIS A 160 -3.77 3.13 -14.03
CA HIS A 160 -4.04 1.77 -13.57
C HIS A 160 -3.34 0.70 -14.42
N PRO A 161 -3.41 0.71 -15.77
CA PRO A 161 -2.71 -0.27 -16.60
C PRO A 161 -1.19 -0.26 -16.37
N VAL A 162 -0.58 0.93 -16.24
CA VAL A 162 0.87 1.05 -16.02
C VAL A 162 1.28 0.48 -14.66
N LEU A 163 0.53 0.78 -13.60
CA LEU A 163 0.81 0.25 -12.27
C LEU A 163 0.55 -1.25 -12.17
N ALA A 164 -0.55 -1.74 -12.74
CA ALA A 164 -0.87 -3.16 -12.78
C ALA A 164 0.24 -3.95 -13.45
N GLU A 165 0.64 -3.52 -14.64
CA GLU A 165 1.70 -4.14 -15.43
C GLU A 165 3.09 -4.04 -14.76
N SER A 166 3.35 -2.95 -14.01
CA SER A 166 4.59 -2.84 -13.21
C SER A 166 4.62 -3.82 -12.03
N ARG A 167 3.47 -4.18 -11.48
CA ARG A 167 3.36 -5.18 -10.39
C ARG A 167 3.44 -6.63 -10.88
N VAL A 168 3.30 -6.89 -12.20
CA VAL A 168 3.42 -8.24 -12.77
C VAL A 168 4.85 -8.75 -12.64
N ILE A 169 5.83 -7.94 -13.05
CA ILE A 169 7.25 -8.30 -13.08
C ILE A 169 7.96 -7.76 -11.83
N LYS A 170 8.50 -8.65 -11.01
CA LYS A 170 9.10 -8.29 -9.71
C LYS A 170 10.54 -7.81 -9.90
N THR A 171 10.92 -6.79 -9.15
CA THR A 171 12.34 -6.44 -8.96
C THR A 171 13.05 -7.50 -8.11
N GLU A 172 14.39 -7.53 -8.16
CA GLU A 172 15.14 -8.51 -7.35
C GLU A 172 14.89 -8.33 -5.85
N LYS A 173 14.71 -7.10 -5.37
CA LYS A 173 14.39 -6.82 -3.95
C LYS A 173 13.00 -7.33 -3.56
N GLU A 174 12.04 -7.28 -4.46
CA GLU A 174 10.72 -7.91 -4.25
C GLU A 174 10.85 -9.43 -4.26
N MET A 175 11.66 -10.00 -5.16
CA MET A 175 11.93 -11.44 -5.19
C MET A 175 12.61 -11.93 -3.91
N GLU A 176 13.57 -11.19 -3.36
CA GLU A 176 14.17 -11.49 -2.05
C GLU A 176 13.12 -11.56 -0.94
N LEU A 177 12.19 -10.60 -0.90
CA LEU A 177 11.09 -10.59 0.06
C LEU A 177 10.16 -11.80 -0.15
N LEU A 178 9.80 -12.13 -1.40
CA LEU A 178 8.96 -13.28 -1.70
C LEU A 178 9.64 -14.61 -1.34
N ARG A 179 10.96 -14.74 -1.56
CA ARG A 179 11.74 -15.91 -1.13
C ARG A 179 11.78 -16.03 0.39
N PHE A 180 11.91 -14.92 1.11
CA PHE A 180 11.83 -14.90 2.57
C PHE A 180 10.46 -15.38 3.06
N VAL A 181 9.37 -14.82 2.52
CA VAL A 181 8.00 -15.19 2.89
C VAL A 181 7.73 -16.67 2.61
N ASN A 182 8.15 -17.18 1.44
CA ASN A 182 8.02 -18.59 1.10
C ASN A 182 8.78 -19.48 2.09
N LYS A 183 10.04 -19.15 2.40
CA LYS A 183 10.84 -19.90 3.38
C LYS A 183 10.19 -19.93 4.76
N LEU A 184 9.63 -18.81 5.21
CA LEU A 184 8.91 -18.71 6.48
C LEU A 184 7.65 -19.58 6.49
N SER A 185 6.79 -19.44 5.47
CA SER A 185 5.54 -20.19 5.36
C SER A 185 5.78 -21.70 5.17
N SER A 186 6.79 -22.11 4.41
CA SER A 186 7.17 -23.53 4.28
C SER A 186 7.56 -24.13 5.64
N ARG A 187 8.32 -23.38 6.45
CA ARG A 187 8.68 -23.84 7.81
C ARG A 187 7.46 -23.90 8.73
N ALA A 188 6.51 -22.98 8.60
CA ALA A 188 5.25 -23.02 9.31
C ALA A 188 4.42 -24.26 8.93
N HIS A 189 4.32 -24.60 7.64
CA HIS A 189 3.70 -25.86 7.21
C HIS A 189 4.39 -27.09 7.78
N VAL A 190 5.73 -27.13 7.81
CA VAL A 190 6.47 -28.22 8.46
C VAL A 190 6.16 -28.31 9.96
N ASN A 191 6.00 -27.17 10.64
CA ASN A 191 5.58 -27.13 12.05
C ASN A 191 4.20 -27.74 12.25
N VAL A 192 3.22 -27.35 11.42
CA VAL A 192 1.85 -27.91 11.43
C VAL A 192 1.86 -29.43 11.19
N MET A 193 2.62 -29.91 10.20
CA MET A 193 2.72 -31.35 9.91
C MET A 193 3.28 -32.15 11.09
N LYS A 194 4.17 -31.56 11.89
CA LYS A 194 4.72 -32.19 13.10
C LYS A 194 3.74 -32.15 14.28
N SER A 195 2.82 -31.19 14.31
CA SER A 195 1.92 -30.97 15.45
C SER A 195 0.58 -31.69 15.31
N ILE A 196 0.14 -31.98 14.09
CA ILE A 196 -1.20 -32.52 13.82
C ILE A 196 -1.30 -34.00 14.22
N ARG A 197 -2.46 -34.40 14.74
CA ARG A 197 -2.75 -35.78 15.18
C ARG A 197 -4.27 -36.03 15.22
N PRO A 198 -4.74 -37.29 15.13
CA PRO A 198 -6.15 -37.61 15.32
C PRO A 198 -6.72 -36.98 16.60
N GLY A 199 -7.92 -36.41 16.50
CA GLY A 199 -8.57 -35.68 17.59
C GLY A 199 -8.29 -34.17 17.63
N LYS A 200 -7.34 -33.65 16.84
CA LYS A 200 -7.21 -32.19 16.63
C LYS A 200 -8.21 -31.69 15.59
N MET A 201 -8.81 -30.53 15.88
CA MET A 201 -9.63 -29.75 14.95
C MET A 201 -8.77 -28.95 13.96
N GLU A 202 -9.35 -28.63 12.80
CA GLU A 202 -8.76 -27.87 11.69
C GLU A 202 -8.18 -26.51 12.14
N PHE A 203 -8.89 -25.77 13.00
CA PHE A 203 -8.42 -24.48 13.51
C PHE A 203 -7.14 -24.58 14.37
N HIS A 204 -6.80 -25.75 14.91
CA HIS A 204 -5.52 -25.91 15.59
C HIS A 204 -4.35 -25.84 14.60
N ALA A 205 -4.54 -26.34 13.38
CA ALA A 205 -3.54 -26.23 12.32
C ALA A 205 -3.37 -24.77 11.88
N GLU A 206 -4.47 -24.02 11.73
CA GLU A 206 -4.46 -22.58 11.48
C GLU A 206 -3.70 -21.83 12.59
N SER A 207 -4.05 -22.09 13.87
CA SER A 207 -3.41 -21.46 15.01
C SER A 207 -1.90 -21.74 15.06
N ASP A 208 -1.50 -23.00 14.87
CA ASP A 208 -0.09 -23.40 14.84
C ASP A 208 0.68 -22.73 13.68
N PHE A 209 0.04 -22.58 12.51
CA PHE A 209 0.62 -21.90 11.35
C PHE A 209 0.81 -20.40 11.62
N LEU A 210 -0.25 -19.71 12.02
CA LEU A 210 -0.26 -18.26 12.25
C LEU A 210 0.69 -17.87 13.39
N HIS A 211 0.72 -18.67 14.46
CA HIS A 211 1.68 -18.48 15.54
C HIS A 211 3.12 -18.57 15.02
N TYR A 212 3.44 -19.57 14.20
CA TYR A 212 4.80 -19.76 13.68
C TYR A 212 5.26 -18.57 12.82
N VAL A 213 4.45 -18.17 11.83
CA VAL A 213 4.83 -17.09 10.90
C VAL A 213 4.94 -15.74 11.62
N TYR A 214 4.08 -15.47 12.60
CA TYR A 214 4.14 -14.23 13.36
C TYR A 214 5.37 -14.21 14.28
N SER A 215 5.55 -15.23 15.12
CA SER A 215 6.64 -15.27 16.10
C SER A 215 8.03 -15.32 15.47
N ASN A 216 8.21 -16.05 14.35
CA ASN A 216 9.52 -16.27 13.74
C ASN A 216 9.85 -15.28 12.61
N GLY A 217 8.84 -14.62 12.03
CA GLY A 217 9.03 -13.75 10.87
C GLY A 217 8.37 -12.38 10.98
N GLY A 218 7.67 -12.08 12.08
CA GLY A 218 6.96 -10.81 12.25
C GLY A 218 5.75 -10.66 11.34
N ALA A 219 5.27 -11.74 10.71
CA ALA A 219 4.13 -11.72 9.79
C ALA A 219 2.81 -11.60 10.56
N ARG A 220 2.49 -10.38 11.00
CA ARG A 220 1.23 -10.06 11.71
C ARG A 220 -0.01 -10.30 10.85
N PHE A 221 0.11 -10.11 9.54
CA PHE A 221 -0.97 -10.28 8.56
C PHE A 221 -0.71 -11.53 7.72
N HIS A 222 -1.79 -12.19 7.32
CA HIS A 222 -1.78 -13.32 6.40
C HIS A 222 -2.39 -12.90 5.06
N ALA A 223 -1.91 -13.50 3.96
CA ALA A 223 -2.31 -13.11 2.60
C ALA A 223 -3.79 -13.43 2.29
N TYR A 224 -4.33 -14.45 2.95
CA TYR A 224 -5.73 -14.89 2.86
C TYR A 224 -6.05 -15.76 4.07
N THR A 225 -7.33 -15.96 4.38
CA THR A 225 -7.79 -16.83 5.48
C THR A 225 -7.25 -18.25 5.31
N CYS A 226 -6.69 -18.85 6.36
CA CYS A 226 -6.12 -20.19 6.26
C CYS A 226 -7.18 -21.22 5.86
N ILE A 227 -6.82 -22.10 4.92
CA ILE A 227 -7.67 -23.21 4.48
C ILE A 227 -7.07 -24.49 5.07
N CYS A 228 -7.70 -25.02 6.11
CA CYS A 228 -7.22 -26.17 6.87
C CYS A 228 -8.16 -27.38 6.75
N GLY A 229 -8.59 -27.74 5.54
CA GLY A 229 -9.56 -28.82 5.31
C GLY A 229 -9.03 -30.21 5.62
N SER A 230 -9.82 -31.00 6.32
CA SER A 230 -9.59 -32.40 6.67
C SER A 230 -10.77 -33.28 6.23
N GLY A 231 -10.50 -34.55 5.86
CA GLY A 231 -11.54 -35.45 5.36
C GLY A 231 -12.27 -34.86 4.15
N HIS A 232 -13.61 -34.83 4.18
CA HIS A 232 -14.43 -34.27 3.11
C HIS A 232 -14.18 -32.78 2.83
N ASN A 233 -13.80 -32.01 3.86
CA ASN A 233 -13.53 -30.58 3.72
C ASN A 233 -12.29 -30.29 2.86
N ALA A 234 -11.42 -31.28 2.61
CA ALA A 234 -10.25 -31.14 1.74
C ALA A 234 -10.60 -31.17 0.23
N SER A 235 -11.84 -31.53 -0.11
CA SER A 235 -12.35 -31.60 -1.49
C SER A 235 -13.36 -30.51 -1.84
N ALA A 236 -13.62 -29.60 -0.89
CA ALA A 236 -14.57 -28.49 -1.04
C ALA A 236 -13.91 -27.27 -1.70
#